data_AF-A0A4R1LBX5-F1
#
_entry.id   AF-A0A4R1LBX5-F1
#
_cell.length_a   1.000
_cell.length_b   1.000
_cell.length_c   1.000
_cell.angle_alpha   90.00
_cell.angle_beta   90.00
_cell.angle_gamma   90.00
#
_symmetry.space_group_name_H-M   'P 1'
#
loop_
_entity.id
_entity.type
_entity.pdbx_description
1 polymer ?
#
loop_
_entity_poly.entity_id
_entity_poly.type
_entity_poly.pdbx_seq_one_letter_code
_entity_poly.pdbx_strand_id
1 'polypeptide(L)'
;METPWNKNALDSSLRNLYISLRKERCSLMAIEFEHRGMKFRADTAQEAFDLQTKLRSYDDLFGLPENRPRIWTADLVLDLLNNAGELQKKFLAALTTEASLSSSTLIETIGLESEIALAGVISGLSKQLKKLSTNSASVYSVDVVWKGKGKTRYFKMSPDFRDTLIELGWPEGWDTGKERNETAPTN
;
A
#
# COMPACT_ATOMS: atom_id res chain seq x y z
N MET A 1 -15.82 28.39 -39.19
CA MET A 1 -17.11 27.67 -39.18
C MET A 1 -16.80 26.21 -38.94
N GLU A 2 -16.83 25.78 -37.68
CA GLU A 2 -16.56 24.39 -37.31
C GLU A 2 -17.84 23.58 -37.54
N THR A 3 -17.73 22.51 -38.33
CA THR A 3 -18.80 21.55 -38.55
C THR A 3 -19.19 20.88 -37.23
N PRO A 4 -20.47 20.94 -36.82
CA PRO A 4 -20.91 20.28 -35.58
C PRO A 4 -20.82 18.77 -35.78
N TRP A 5 -19.97 18.12 -34.99
CA TRP A 5 -19.86 16.67 -34.93
C TRP A 5 -21.23 16.07 -34.62
N ASN A 6 -21.81 15.37 -35.59
CA ASN A 6 -23.10 14.72 -35.45
C ASN A 6 -22.97 13.54 -34.49
N LYS A 7 -23.26 13.77 -33.21
CA LYS A 7 -23.20 12.76 -32.13
C LYS A 7 -23.93 11.45 -32.49
N ASN A 8 -24.98 11.54 -33.31
CA ASN A 8 -25.76 10.39 -33.75
C ASN A 8 -25.00 9.48 -34.73
N ALA A 9 -24.09 10.05 -35.53
CA ALA A 9 -23.26 9.27 -36.47
C ALA A 9 -22.18 8.47 -35.72
N LEU A 10 -21.56 9.05 -34.70
CA LEU A 10 -20.56 8.38 -33.86
C LEU A 10 -21.19 7.23 -33.05
N ASP A 11 -22.41 7.44 -32.53
CA ASP A 11 -23.15 6.43 -31.77
C ASP A 11 -23.58 5.24 -32.65
N SER A 12 -24.06 5.50 -33.87
CA SER A 12 -24.38 4.44 -34.84
C SER A 12 -23.15 3.64 -35.29
N SER A 13 -21.99 4.29 -35.40
CA SER A 13 -20.73 3.66 -35.82
C SER A 13 -20.18 2.73 -34.74
N LEU A 14 -20.23 3.17 -33.48
CA LEU A 14 -19.82 2.36 -32.32
C LEU A 14 -20.78 1.20 -32.07
N ARG A 15 -22.10 1.40 -32.25
CA ARG A 15 -23.09 0.31 -32.19
C ARG A 15 -22.85 -0.73 -33.27
N ASN A 16 -22.57 -0.30 -34.50
CA ASN A 16 -22.28 -1.21 -35.62
C ASN A 16 -20.96 -1.95 -35.42
N LEU A 17 -19.95 -1.31 -34.82
CA LEU A 17 -18.69 -1.95 -34.44
C LEU A 17 -18.93 -3.01 -33.34
N TYR A 18 -19.69 -2.68 -32.29
CA TYR A 18 -20.05 -3.60 -31.22
C TYR A 18 -20.87 -4.81 -31.70
N ILE A 19 -21.88 -4.57 -32.55
CA ILE A 19 -22.71 -5.64 -33.13
C ILE A 19 -21.89 -6.53 -34.06
N SER A 20 -21.01 -5.95 -34.88
CA SER A 20 -20.13 -6.71 -35.78
C SER A 20 -19.11 -7.54 -34.99
N LEU A 21 -18.47 -6.96 -33.97
CA LEU A 21 -17.51 -7.69 -33.12
C LEU A 21 -18.17 -8.80 -32.30
N ARG A 22 -19.41 -8.59 -31.82
CA ARG A 22 -20.19 -9.63 -31.14
C ARG A 22 -20.64 -10.75 -32.08
N LYS A 23 -20.98 -10.43 -33.33
CA LYS A 23 -21.28 -11.44 -34.37
C LYS A 23 -20.07 -12.29 -34.73
N GLU A 24 -18.89 -11.67 -34.79
CA GLU A 24 -17.61 -12.35 -35.08
C GLU A 24 -16.97 -13.00 -33.84
N ARG A 25 -17.67 -13.03 -32.68
CA ARG A 25 -17.17 -13.54 -31.38
C ARG A 25 -15.85 -12.90 -30.90
N CYS A 26 -15.56 -11.66 -31.32
CA CYS A 26 -14.42 -10.91 -30.82
C CYS A 26 -14.78 -10.21 -29.49
N SER A 27 -14.06 -10.54 -28.41
CA SER A 27 -14.19 -9.88 -27.11
C SER A 27 -13.55 -8.49 -27.13
N LEU A 28 -14.33 -7.48 -26.79
CA LEU A 28 -13.99 -6.07 -26.88
C LEU A 28 -13.38 -5.61 -25.55
N MET A 29 -12.07 -5.34 -25.57
CA MET A 29 -11.24 -4.84 -24.47
C MET A 29 -11.34 -5.58 -23.13
N ALA A 30 -10.38 -6.45 -22.93
CA ALA A 30 -10.05 -6.98 -21.63
C ALA A 30 -9.26 -5.97 -20.79
N ILE A 31 -9.85 -5.53 -19.69
CA ILE A 31 -9.14 -4.79 -18.65
C ILE A 31 -8.37 -5.80 -17.83
N GLU A 32 -7.05 -5.77 -17.96
CA GLU A 32 -6.15 -6.56 -17.13
C GLU A 32 -5.64 -5.70 -15.96
N PHE A 33 -5.72 -6.25 -14.76
CA PHE A 33 -5.19 -5.61 -13.56
C PHE A 33 -4.53 -6.64 -12.66
N GLU A 34 -3.53 -6.20 -11.90
CA GLU A 34 -2.81 -7.06 -10.97
C GLU A 34 -3.34 -6.87 -9.56
N HIS A 35 -3.60 -7.97 -8.87
CA HIS A 35 -3.94 -7.97 -7.45
C HIS A 35 -3.19 -9.12 -6.77
N ARG A 36 -2.31 -8.79 -5.81
CA ARG A 36 -1.47 -9.77 -5.08
C ARG A 36 -0.55 -10.60 -6.00
N GLY A 37 0.02 -10.01 -7.06
CA GLY A 37 0.89 -10.72 -8.01
C GLY A 37 0.15 -11.60 -9.03
N MET A 38 -1.17 -11.74 -8.89
CA MET A 38 -2.02 -12.45 -9.83
C MET A 38 -2.65 -11.46 -10.81
N LYS A 39 -2.64 -11.83 -12.09
CA LYS A 39 -3.31 -11.06 -13.15
C LYS A 39 -4.76 -11.47 -13.24
N PHE A 40 -5.64 -10.47 -13.15
CA PHE A 40 -7.08 -10.61 -13.33
C PHE A 40 -7.48 -9.90 -14.59
N ARG A 41 -8.50 -10.44 -15.26
CA ARG A 41 -9.01 -9.95 -16.53
C ARG A 41 -10.52 -9.81 -16.43
N ALA A 42 -11.03 -8.67 -16.86
CA ALA A 42 -12.46 -8.37 -16.91
C ALA A 42 -12.83 -7.78 -18.27
N ASP A 43 -14.03 -8.06 -18.74
CA ASP A 43 -14.49 -7.62 -20.06
C ASP A 43 -15.19 -6.25 -20.01
N THR A 44 -15.45 -5.73 -18.80
CA THR A 44 -16.03 -4.39 -18.59
C THR A 44 -15.38 -3.66 -17.42
N ALA A 45 -15.45 -2.33 -17.42
CA ALA A 45 -14.96 -1.50 -16.30
C ALA A 45 -15.72 -1.77 -15.00
N GLN A 46 -17.02 -2.04 -15.07
CA GLN A 46 -17.83 -2.37 -13.89
C GLN A 46 -17.41 -3.71 -13.30
N GLU A 47 -17.20 -4.73 -14.14
CA GLU A 47 -16.73 -6.03 -13.68
C GLU A 47 -15.33 -5.96 -13.08
N ALA A 48 -14.43 -5.16 -13.66
CA ALA A 48 -13.11 -4.91 -13.08
C ALA A 48 -13.21 -4.26 -11.68
N PHE A 49 -14.10 -3.28 -11.53
CA PHE A 49 -14.35 -2.62 -10.24
C PHE A 49 -14.94 -3.60 -9.22
N ASP A 50 -16.00 -4.33 -9.57
CA ASP A 50 -16.65 -5.29 -8.67
C ASP A 50 -15.70 -6.41 -8.26
N LEU A 51 -14.88 -6.91 -9.19
CA LEU A 51 -13.86 -7.92 -8.92
C LEU A 51 -12.79 -7.37 -7.98
N GLN A 52 -12.32 -6.14 -8.20
CA GLN A 52 -11.36 -5.49 -7.32
C GLN A 52 -11.95 -5.24 -5.91
N THR A 53 -13.21 -4.83 -5.80
CA THR A 53 -13.89 -4.65 -4.51
C THR A 53 -14.05 -5.96 -3.77
N LYS A 54 -14.49 -7.03 -4.47
CA LYS A 54 -14.60 -8.37 -3.87
C LYS A 54 -13.26 -8.89 -3.38
N LEU A 55 -12.21 -8.74 -4.20
CA LEU A 55 -10.85 -9.12 -3.81
C LEU A 55 -10.43 -8.34 -2.55
N ARG A 56 -10.57 -7.01 -2.52
CA ARG A 56 -10.30 -6.20 -1.31
C ARG A 56 -11.10 -6.63 -0.09
N SER A 57 -12.40 -6.91 -0.24
CA SER A 57 -13.21 -7.40 0.89
C SER A 57 -12.80 -8.79 1.35
N TYR A 58 -12.38 -9.66 0.44
CA TYR A 58 -11.85 -10.98 0.79
C TYR A 58 -10.52 -10.85 1.55
N ASP A 59 -9.69 -9.88 1.16
CA ASP A 59 -8.44 -9.54 1.84
C ASP A 59 -8.69 -9.12 3.30
N ASP A 60 -9.71 -8.30 3.50
CA ASP A 60 -10.09 -7.79 4.81
C ASP A 60 -10.71 -8.88 5.71
N LEU A 61 -11.39 -9.88 5.12
CA LEU A 61 -12.12 -10.93 5.85
C LEU A 61 -11.31 -12.20 6.13
N PHE A 62 -10.50 -12.64 5.18
CA PHE A 62 -9.84 -13.97 5.22
C PHE A 62 -8.31 -13.88 5.29
N GLY A 63 -7.76 -12.67 5.35
CA GLY A 63 -6.33 -12.46 5.29
C GLY A 63 -5.73 -12.77 3.91
N LEU A 64 -4.41 -12.70 3.85
CA LEU A 64 -3.64 -12.94 2.63
C LEU A 64 -3.53 -14.47 2.42
N PRO A 65 -3.63 -15.03 1.19
CA PRO A 65 -3.33 -16.44 0.96
C PRO A 65 -1.90 -16.73 1.41
N GLU A 66 -1.69 -17.82 2.15
CA GLU A 66 -0.41 -18.23 2.77
C GLU A 66 0.77 -18.32 1.78
N ASN A 67 0.51 -18.36 0.47
CA ASN A 67 1.48 -18.62 -0.57
C ASN A 67 2.04 -17.36 -1.27
N ARG A 68 2.06 -16.22 -0.58
CA ARG A 68 2.85 -15.07 -1.09
C ARG A 68 4.33 -15.28 -0.83
N PRO A 69 5.20 -14.89 -1.75
CA PRO A 69 6.61 -14.75 -1.43
C PRO A 69 6.75 -13.66 -0.35
N ARG A 70 6.85 -14.06 0.92
CA ARG A 70 7.11 -13.15 2.03
C ARG A 70 8.51 -12.57 1.83
N ILE A 71 8.58 -11.31 1.42
CA ILE A 71 9.85 -10.56 1.35
C ILE A 71 10.44 -10.40 2.75
N TRP A 72 9.57 -10.26 3.76
CA TRP A 72 9.94 -9.97 5.14
C TRP A 72 9.99 -11.24 5.98
N THR A 73 11.18 -11.56 6.46
CA THR A 73 11.42 -12.51 7.55
C THR A 73 11.55 -11.76 8.88
N ALA A 74 11.38 -12.49 9.99
CA ALA A 74 11.61 -11.96 11.33
C ALA A 74 12.98 -11.26 11.46
N ASP A 75 14.05 -11.90 10.96
CA ASP A 75 15.41 -11.37 11.03
C ASP A 75 15.56 -10.06 10.26
N LEU A 76 15.02 -9.97 9.03
CA LEU A 76 15.08 -8.75 8.24
C LEU A 76 14.33 -7.59 8.89
N VAL A 77 13.20 -7.87 9.54
CA VAL A 77 12.43 -6.86 10.28
C VAL A 77 13.22 -6.39 11.51
N LEU A 78 13.80 -7.31 12.28
CA LEU A 78 14.63 -6.97 13.43
C LEU A 78 15.86 -6.15 13.02
N ASP A 79 16.54 -6.53 11.95
CA ASP A 79 17.66 -5.76 11.40
C ASP A 79 17.25 -4.36 10.98
N LEU A 80 16.09 -4.21 10.34
CA LEU A 80 15.54 -2.90 10.01
C LEU A 80 15.27 -2.08 11.28
N LEU A 81 14.59 -2.65 12.27
CA LEU A 81 14.22 -1.96 13.50
C LEU A 81 15.46 -1.56 14.33
N ASN A 82 16.48 -2.41 14.40
CA ASN A 82 17.73 -2.13 15.12
C ASN A 82 18.51 -0.98 14.48
N ASN A 83 18.44 -0.83 13.16
CA ASN A 83 19.12 0.23 12.42
C ASN A 83 18.25 1.47 12.19
N ALA A 84 16.94 1.39 12.48
CA ALA A 84 16.01 2.50 12.35
C ALA A 84 16.19 3.49 13.51
N GLY A 85 16.19 4.79 13.19
CA GLY A 85 16.16 5.83 14.21
C GLY A 85 14.80 5.90 14.90
N GLU A 86 14.74 6.52 16.09
CA GLU A 86 13.51 6.59 16.89
C GLU A 86 12.31 7.19 16.15
N LEU A 87 12.52 8.27 15.38
CA LEU A 87 11.44 8.85 14.56
C LEU A 87 10.97 7.91 13.43
N GLN A 88 11.86 7.06 12.91
CA GLN A 88 11.50 6.07 11.89
C GLN A 88 10.69 4.93 12.51
N LYS A 89 11.07 4.47 13.72
CA LYS A 89 10.29 3.47 14.47
C LYS A 89 8.90 4.02 14.81
N LYS A 90 8.80 5.25 15.31
CA LYS A 90 7.51 5.92 15.57
C LYS A 90 6.65 6.03 14.30
N PHE A 91 7.26 6.36 13.16
CA PHE A 91 6.58 6.38 11.87
C PHE A 91 6.01 5.00 11.50
N LEU A 92 6.80 3.94 11.63
CA LEU A 92 6.33 2.57 11.38
C LEU A 92 5.22 2.19 12.37
N ALA A 93 5.32 2.59 13.64
CA ALA A 93 4.38 2.20 14.68
C ALA A 93 3.01 2.83 14.44
N ALA A 94 3.00 4.11 14.07
CA ALA A 94 1.78 4.82 13.68
C ALA A 94 1.07 4.13 12.51
N LEU A 95 1.82 3.64 11.52
CA LEU A 95 1.26 2.92 10.37
C LEU A 95 0.78 1.49 10.69
N THR A 96 1.26 0.87 11.78
CA THR A 96 0.76 -0.45 12.21
C THR A 96 -0.63 -0.35 12.83
N THR A 97 -0.90 0.74 13.55
CA THR A 97 -2.16 0.95 14.29
C THR A 97 -3.32 1.31 13.37
N GLU A 98 -3.09 2.14 12.35
CA GLU A 98 -4.14 2.66 11.48
C GLU A 98 -4.03 2.15 10.04
N ALA A 99 -5.17 1.85 9.41
CA ALA A 99 -5.21 1.30 8.05
C ALA A 99 -4.67 2.26 6.98
N SER A 100 -4.79 3.57 7.20
CA SER A 100 -4.20 4.60 6.34
C SER A 100 -4.15 5.94 7.05
N LEU A 101 -3.00 6.61 7.03
CA LEU A 101 -2.79 7.90 7.68
C LEU A 101 -2.43 8.99 6.68
N SER A 102 -3.01 10.19 6.84
CA SER A 102 -2.58 11.36 6.07
C SER A 102 -1.21 11.86 6.56
N SER A 103 -0.49 12.60 5.70
CA SER A 103 0.78 13.23 6.07
C SER A 103 0.66 14.17 7.27
N SER A 104 -0.43 14.94 7.36
CA SER A 104 -0.72 15.82 8.50
C SER A 104 -0.90 15.04 9.81
N THR A 105 -1.68 13.96 9.77
CA THR A 105 -1.95 13.12 10.94
C THR A 105 -0.67 12.44 11.40
N LEU A 106 0.15 11.93 10.46
CA LEU A 106 1.46 11.37 10.81
C LEU A 106 2.36 12.39 11.51
N ILE A 107 2.48 13.60 10.97
CA ILE A 107 3.29 14.67 11.55
C ILE A 107 2.88 14.92 13.01
N GLU A 108 1.57 15.01 13.28
CA GLU A 108 1.03 15.16 14.62
C GLU A 108 1.33 13.94 15.51
N THR A 109 1.02 12.73 15.04
CA THR A 109 1.20 11.48 15.80
C THR A 109 2.65 11.22 16.20
N ILE A 110 3.61 11.51 15.30
CA ILE A 110 5.03 11.27 15.58
C ILE A 110 5.77 12.50 16.12
N GLY A 111 5.07 13.62 16.32
CA GLY A 111 5.60 14.84 16.94
C GLY A 111 6.61 15.58 16.06
N LEU A 112 6.37 15.65 14.75
CA LEU A 112 7.20 16.40 13.82
C LEU A 112 6.73 17.84 13.66
N GLU A 113 7.66 18.74 13.35
CA GLU A 113 7.36 20.16 13.15
C GLU A 113 6.87 20.49 11.72
N SER A 114 7.15 19.62 10.74
CA SER A 114 6.83 19.91 9.34
C SER A 114 6.82 18.69 8.41
N GLU A 115 6.24 18.88 7.23
CA GLU A 115 6.32 17.95 6.09
C GLU A 115 7.76 17.69 5.61
N ILE A 116 8.66 18.67 5.77
CA ILE A 116 10.08 18.53 5.41
C ILE A 116 10.74 17.53 6.36
N ALA A 117 10.43 17.61 7.66
CA ALA A 117 10.92 16.66 8.64
C ALA A 117 10.41 15.25 8.35
N LEU A 118 9.14 15.10 7.96
CA LEU A 118 8.56 13.81 7.56
C LEU A 118 9.27 13.22 6.34
N ALA A 119 9.56 14.06 5.33
CA ALA A 119 10.35 13.63 4.17
C ALA A 119 11.77 13.18 4.58
N GLY A 120 12.37 13.82 5.58
CA GLY A 120 13.64 13.40 6.19
C GLY A 120 13.56 12.00 6.82
N VAL A 121 12.52 11.72 7.60
CA VAL A 121 12.26 10.40 8.19
C VAL A 121 12.11 9.33 7.12
N ILE A 122 11.26 9.60 6.11
CA ILE A 122 11.02 8.72 4.96
C ILE A 122 12.31 8.45 4.18
N SER A 123 13.11 9.50 3.92
CA SER A 123 14.38 9.39 3.21
C SER A 123 15.39 8.56 3.99
N GLY A 124 15.48 8.77 5.31
CA GLY A 124 16.32 7.97 6.19
C GLY A 124 15.92 6.49 6.20
N LEU A 125 14.62 6.20 6.34
CA LEU A 125 14.11 4.83 6.29
C LEU A 125 14.41 4.17 4.93
N SER A 126 14.20 4.89 3.84
CA SER A 126 14.51 4.39 2.48
C SER A 126 15.99 4.04 2.31
N LYS A 127 16.90 4.77 2.97
CA LYS A 127 18.33 4.43 2.99
C LYS A 127 18.61 3.15 3.78
N GLN A 128 17.94 2.92 4.91
CA GLN A 128 18.11 1.68 5.67
C GLN A 128 17.58 0.47 4.89
N LEU A 129 16.42 0.60 4.24
CA LEU A 129 15.87 -0.45 3.38
C LEU A 129 16.79 -0.82 2.23
N LYS A 130 17.43 0.17 1.59
CA LYS A 130 18.43 -0.09 0.55
C LYS A 130 19.62 -0.92 1.05
N LYS A 131 20.05 -0.77 2.30
CA LYS A 131 21.13 -1.60 2.88
C LYS A 131 20.70 -3.05 3.03
N LEU A 132 19.42 -3.29 3.27
CA LEU A 132 18.82 -4.63 3.35
C LEU A 132 18.41 -5.18 1.98
N SER A 133 18.80 -4.52 0.89
CA SER A 133 18.38 -4.87 -0.48
C SER A 133 16.85 -4.88 -0.68
N THR A 134 16.11 -4.13 0.14
CA THR A 134 14.66 -3.93 0.02
C THR A 134 14.34 -2.49 -0.39
N ASN A 135 13.05 -2.18 -0.57
CA ASN A 135 12.60 -0.85 -0.97
C ASN A 135 11.38 -0.40 -0.16
N SER A 136 11.08 0.90 -0.19
CA SER A 136 9.98 1.46 0.60
C SER A 136 8.61 0.88 0.24
N ALA A 137 8.38 0.49 -1.03
CA ALA A 137 7.13 -0.13 -1.45
C ALA A 137 6.89 -1.52 -0.83
N SER A 138 7.95 -2.20 -0.38
CA SER A 138 7.83 -3.44 0.39
C SER A 138 7.38 -3.20 1.85
N VAL A 139 7.46 -1.97 2.36
CA VAL A 139 7.12 -1.60 3.75
C VAL A 139 5.82 -0.81 3.82
N TYR A 140 5.63 0.17 2.93
CA TYR A 140 4.43 1.01 2.91
C TYR A 140 4.15 1.54 1.49
N SER A 141 2.88 1.81 1.20
CA SER A 141 2.44 2.54 0.01
C SER A 141 2.13 4.00 0.34
N VAL A 142 2.21 4.85 -0.70
CA VAL A 142 1.84 6.26 -0.62
C VAL A 142 0.82 6.58 -1.70
N ASP A 143 -0.40 6.86 -1.28
CA ASP A 143 -1.47 7.30 -2.16
C ASP A 143 -1.54 8.83 -2.17
N VAL A 144 -1.64 9.42 -3.36
CA VAL A 144 -1.71 10.87 -3.51
C VAL A 144 -3.10 11.26 -3.98
N VAL A 145 -3.80 12.04 -3.16
CA VAL A 145 -5.11 12.59 -3.48
C VAL A 145 -4.96 14.08 -3.76
N TRP A 146 -5.44 14.51 -4.93
CA TRP A 146 -5.51 15.92 -5.32
C TRP A 146 -6.91 16.46 -5.03
N LYS A 147 -6.98 17.56 -4.28
CA LYS A 147 -8.22 18.32 -4.05
C LYS A 147 -8.00 19.76 -4.48
N GLY A 148 -8.46 20.09 -5.70
CA GLY A 148 -8.16 21.38 -6.33
C GLY A 148 -6.66 21.55 -6.55
N LYS A 149 -6.08 22.61 -5.97
CA LYS A 149 -4.62 22.85 -5.98
C LYS A 149 -3.88 22.15 -4.82
N GLY A 150 -4.61 21.56 -3.87
CA GLY A 150 -4.04 20.89 -2.71
C GLY A 150 -3.66 19.44 -3.01
N LYS A 151 -2.54 19.01 -2.42
CA LYS A 151 -2.04 17.63 -2.47
C LYS A 151 -2.01 17.05 -1.06
N THR A 152 -2.71 15.93 -0.84
CA THR A 152 -2.64 15.17 0.40
C THR A 152 -2.04 13.81 0.11
N ARG A 153 -1.05 13.40 0.92
CA ARG A 153 -0.46 12.07 0.85
C ARG A 153 -1.07 11.21 1.95
N TYR A 154 -1.41 9.98 1.60
CA TYR A 154 -1.87 8.95 2.52
C TYR A 154 -0.86 7.82 2.52
N PHE A 155 -0.52 7.33 3.69
CA PHE A 155 0.45 6.28 3.91
C PHE A 155 -0.26 5.05 4.43
N LYS A 156 0.13 3.88 3.95
CA LYS A 156 -0.44 2.61 4.39
C LYS A 156 0.66 1.56 4.50
N MET A 157 0.72 0.82 5.60
CA MET A 157 1.68 -0.26 5.76
C MET A 157 1.38 -1.40 4.79
N SER A 158 2.43 -2.04 4.26
CA SER A 158 2.27 -3.26 3.47
C SER A 158 1.76 -4.38 4.39
N PRO A 159 0.77 -5.17 3.96
CA PRO A 159 0.24 -6.26 4.78
C PRO A 159 1.33 -7.24 5.22
N ASP A 160 2.18 -7.67 4.29
CA ASP A 160 3.25 -8.63 4.55
C ASP A 160 4.23 -8.12 5.64
N PHE A 161 4.58 -6.83 5.63
CA PHE A 161 5.45 -6.26 6.68
C PHE A 161 4.71 -6.11 8.01
N ARG A 162 3.44 -5.72 7.97
CA ARG A 162 2.59 -5.57 9.16
C ARG A 162 2.43 -6.90 9.89
N ASP A 163 2.15 -7.97 9.16
CA ASP A 163 1.95 -9.30 9.72
C ASP A 163 3.22 -9.78 10.41
N THR A 164 4.40 -9.61 9.79
CA THR A 164 5.68 -9.97 10.41
C THR A 164 5.98 -9.13 11.66
N LEU A 165 5.60 -7.83 11.68
CA LEU A 165 5.72 -7.01 12.89
C LEU A 165 4.84 -7.51 14.04
N ILE A 166 3.60 -7.89 13.73
CA ILE A 166 2.65 -8.43 14.72
C ILE A 166 3.14 -9.80 15.24
N GLU A 167 3.65 -10.67 14.36
CA GLU A 167 4.27 -11.95 14.74
C GLU A 167 5.44 -11.75 15.72
N LEU A 168 6.17 -10.64 15.59
CA LEU A 168 7.26 -10.25 16.50
C LEU A 168 6.78 -9.54 17.78
N GLY A 169 5.47 -9.30 17.95
CA GLY A 169 4.91 -8.58 19.09
C GLY A 169 5.18 -7.07 19.07
N TRP A 170 5.45 -6.49 17.90
CA TRP A 170 5.73 -5.07 17.72
C TRP A 170 4.51 -4.33 17.15
N PRO A 171 4.17 -3.10 17.59
CA PRO A 171 4.94 -2.21 18.48
C PRO A 171 4.70 -2.38 19.99
N GLU A 172 3.67 -3.13 20.40
CA GLU A 172 3.19 -3.20 21.79
C GLU A 172 4.24 -3.72 22.80
N GLY A 173 5.12 -4.62 22.38
CA GLY A 173 6.21 -5.15 23.21
C GLY A 173 7.49 -4.30 23.24
N TRP A 174 7.55 -3.19 22.50
CA TRP A 174 8.79 -2.43 22.29
C TRP A 174 8.81 -1.06 22.99
N ASP A 175 7.68 -0.59 23.50
CA ASP A 175 7.57 0.67 24.27
C ASP A 175 8.14 0.54 25.70
N THR A 176 8.68 -0.64 26.06
CA THR A 176 9.38 -0.81 27.33
C THR A 176 10.81 -0.29 27.24
N GLY A 177 10.95 1.02 27.40
CA GLY A 177 12.13 1.65 27.98
C GLY A 177 12.37 1.22 29.43
N LYS A 178 12.37 -0.10 29.69
CA LYS A 178 12.82 -0.73 30.92
C LYS A 178 13.78 -1.83 30.53
N GLU A 179 15.05 -1.53 30.74
CA GLU A 179 16.12 -2.48 30.98
C GLU A 179 15.56 -3.81 31.52
N ARG A 180 15.68 -4.88 30.73
CA ARG A 180 15.83 -6.19 31.34
C ARG A 180 17.21 -6.19 31.97
N ASN A 181 17.31 -5.59 33.16
CA ASN A 181 18.39 -5.92 34.08
C ASN A 181 18.18 -7.40 34.43
N GLU A 182 18.88 -8.26 33.70
CA GLU A 182 19.14 -9.63 34.13
C GLU A 182 19.79 -9.55 35.50
N THR A 183 18.99 -9.75 36.55
CA THR A 183 19.50 -10.11 37.86
C THR A 183 20.22 -11.44 37.72
N ALA A 184 21.55 -11.37 37.63
CA ALA A 184 22.42 -12.52 37.80
C ALA A 184 22.09 -13.22 39.13
N PRO A 185 21.93 -14.55 39.16
CA PRO A 185 21.79 -15.25 40.42
C PRO A 185 23.15 -15.25 41.11
N THR A 186 23.21 -14.61 42.28
CA THR A 186 24.35 -14.74 43.19
C THR A 186 24.24 -16.10 43.87
N ASN A 187 25.25 -16.94 43.70
CA ASN A 187 25.55 -18.08 44.56
C ASN A 187 27.00 -17.94 45.01
#